data_AF-A0A971QGL8-F1
#
_entry.id   AF-A0A971QGL8-F1
#
_cell.length_a   1.000
_cell.length_b   1.000
_cell.length_c   1.000
_cell.angle_alpha   90.00
_cell.angle_beta   90.00
_cell.angle_gamma   90.00
#
_symmetry.space_group_name_H-M   'P 1'
#
loop_
_entity.id
_entity.type
_entity.pdbx_description
1 polymer ?
#
loop_
_entity_poly.entity_id
_entity_poly.type
_entity_poly.pdbx_seq_one_letter_code
_entity_poly.pdbx_strand_id
1 'polypeptide(L)'
;MSGVRPEGRVPWLRSVLLWLVLVLYITTFWGRFGPQWPGWVRAHAGRLARATWKVYLHATIDEGARARVRDQRTVEEQRAVWAASSMLFGGFVPLGAVLVCGRRPRDVGLGRPNRWGWRVVVIGMLVTVPFAYAFAGERMDGPATALQRLPWWVQLVLVAGVSVPEHFLLTGVGVAGLLPNGRLPTHRPLATVDGGPGKRILRWLGLAQPADPGLSLGGRFLAWWGLDGPALVAILGGGLLFGLVHVGAQPIELATSFPGGVGVCYVTYRSGSIWPAWLIHMGQMVWVTAFLAVRGGG
;
A
#
# COMPACT_ATOMS: atom_id res chain seq x y z
N MET A 1 -2.13 -35.69 -19.83
CA MET A 1 -2.51 -34.53 -20.66
C MET A 1 -3.40 -33.61 -19.83
N SER A 2 -2.81 -32.65 -19.14
CA SER A 2 -3.52 -31.69 -18.29
C SER A 2 -4.09 -30.57 -19.16
N GLY A 3 -5.42 -30.48 -19.22
CA GLY A 3 -6.14 -29.47 -20.01
C GLY A 3 -5.68 -28.06 -19.67
N VAL A 4 -5.00 -27.42 -20.61
CA VAL A 4 -4.82 -25.97 -20.65
C VAL A 4 -6.22 -25.39 -20.82
N ARG A 5 -6.81 -24.91 -19.72
CA ARG A 5 -8.02 -24.09 -19.83
C ARG A 5 -7.65 -22.88 -20.69
N PRO A 6 -8.47 -22.54 -21.70
CA PRO A 6 -8.20 -21.38 -22.54
C PRO A 6 -7.97 -20.18 -21.63
N GLU A 7 -6.95 -19.39 -21.94
CA GLU A 7 -6.61 -18.14 -21.26
C GLU A 7 -7.87 -17.27 -21.20
N GLY A 8 -8.62 -17.41 -20.11
CA GLY A 8 -9.90 -16.78 -19.94
C GLY A 8 -9.65 -15.30 -19.99
N ARG A 9 -10.31 -14.61 -20.94
CA ARG A 9 -10.45 -13.15 -20.93
C ARG A 9 -10.53 -12.71 -19.48
N VAL A 10 -9.64 -11.80 -19.07
CA VAL A 10 -9.82 -11.11 -17.78
C VAL A 10 -11.29 -10.75 -17.73
N PRO A 11 -12.06 -11.14 -16.69
CA PRO A 11 -13.39 -10.60 -16.52
C PRO A 11 -13.16 -9.12 -16.22
N TRP A 12 -12.97 -8.33 -17.28
CA TRP A 12 -12.62 -6.93 -17.26
C TRP A 12 -13.67 -6.18 -16.44
N LEU A 13 -14.92 -6.62 -16.55
CA LEU A 13 -16.03 -6.18 -15.73
C LEU A 13 -15.77 -6.39 -14.23
N ARG A 14 -15.28 -7.57 -13.81
CA ARG A 14 -14.89 -7.81 -12.40
C ARG A 14 -13.80 -6.84 -11.95
N SER A 15 -12.79 -6.64 -12.79
CA SER A 15 -11.64 -5.78 -12.47
C SER A 15 -12.07 -4.31 -12.36
N VAL A 16 -12.92 -3.84 -13.29
CA VAL A 16 -13.51 -2.51 -13.30
C VAL A 16 -14.43 -2.32 -12.08
N LEU A 17 -15.33 -3.26 -11.80
CA LEU A 17 -16.23 -3.18 -10.65
C LEU A 17 -15.46 -3.16 -9.33
N LEU A 18 -14.46 -4.04 -9.17
CA LEU A 18 -13.60 -4.02 -8.00
C LEU A 18 -12.88 -2.68 -7.87
N TRP A 19 -12.32 -2.16 -8.97
CA TRP A 19 -11.60 -0.90 -8.96
C TRP A 19 -12.51 0.27 -8.58
N LEU A 20 -13.74 0.33 -9.12
CA LEU A 20 -14.75 1.30 -8.74
C LEU A 20 -15.14 1.19 -7.26
N VAL A 21 -15.30 -0.03 -6.73
CA VAL A 21 -15.57 -0.26 -5.31
C VAL A 21 -14.40 0.20 -4.45
N LEU A 22 -13.15 -0.06 -4.85
CA LEU A 22 -11.96 0.37 -4.12
C LEU A 22 -11.79 1.90 -4.16
N VAL A 23 -12.02 2.55 -5.30
CA VAL A 23 -12.00 4.01 -5.41
C VAL A 23 -13.12 4.63 -4.58
N LEU A 24 -14.34 4.06 -4.63
CA LEU A 24 -15.45 4.51 -3.80
C LEU A 24 -15.11 4.34 -2.32
N TYR A 25 -14.57 3.19 -1.92
CA TYR A 25 -14.09 2.97 -0.56
C TYR A 25 -13.04 4.00 -0.17
N ILE A 26 -12.03 4.24 -1.01
CA ILE A 26 -10.95 5.18 -0.70
C ILE A 26 -11.47 6.60 -0.54
N THR A 27 -12.27 7.07 -1.49
CA THR A 27 -12.81 8.42 -1.46
C THR A 27 -13.82 8.61 -0.33
N THR A 28 -14.57 7.58 0.07
CA THR A 28 -15.57 7.66 1.14
C THR A 28 -14.99 7.47 2.54
N PHE A 29 -14.06 6.53 2.71
CA PHE A 29 -13.38 6.22 3.97
C PHE A 29 -12.21 7.20 4.14
N TRP A 30 -11.13 7.06 3.36
CA TRP A 30 -9.91 7.87 3.48
C TRP A 30 -10.12 9.35 3.10
N GLY A 31 -10.93 9.63 2.08
CA GLY A 31 -11.21 10.98 1.59
C GLY A 31 -11.95 11.91 2.55
N ARG A 32 -12.58 11.36 3.59
CA ARG A 32 -13.25 12.12 4.65
C ARG A 32 -12.44 12.19 5.95
N PHE A 33 -11.40 11.36 6.10
CA PHE A 33 -10.51 11.37 7.26
C PHE A 33 -9.36 12.36 7.16
N GLY A 34 -8.83 12.59 5.95
CA GLY A 34 -7.75 13.55 5.76
C GLY A 34 -8.30 14.98 5.81
N PRO A 35 -7.84 15.85 6.74
CA PRO A 35 -8.18 17.29 6.73
C PRO A 35 -7.74 18.01 5.44
N GLN A 36 -7.00 17.28 4.62
CA GLN A 36 -6.20 17.71 3.52
C GLN A 36 -6.76 17.33 2.13
N TRP A 37 -7.88 16.60 2.09
CA TRP A 37 -8.62 16.38 0.84
C TRP A 37 -9.37 17.64 0.37
N PRO A 38 -9.53 17.85 -0.95
CA PRO A 38 -10.28 18.98 -1.49
C PRO A 38 -11.69 19.10 -0.89
N GLY A 39 -12.12 20.32 -0.57
CA GLY A 39 -13.41 20.58 0.11
C GLY A 39 -14.62 19.98 -0.60
N TRP A 40 -14.60 19.93 -1.93
CA TRP A 40 -15.67 19.32 -2.73
C TRP A 40 -15.73 17.79 -2.56
N VAL A 41 -14.60 17.09 -2.41
CA VAL A 41 -14.58 15.66 -2.10
C VAL A 41 -15.17 15.42 -0.72
N ARG A 42 -14.76 16.20 0.29
CA ARG A 42 -15.31 16.09 1.65
C ARG A 42 -16.82 16.36 1.72
N ALA A 43 -17.32 17.27 0.89
CA ALA A 43 -18.73 17.62 0.82
C ALA A 43 -19.60 16.52 0.18
N HIS A 44 -19.06 15.78 -0.80
CA HIS A 44 -19.85 14.85 -1.64
C HIS A 44 -19.54 13.37 -1.38
N ALA A 45 -18.33 13.04 -0.95
CA ALA A 45 -17.94 11.68 -0.60
C ALA A 45 -18.53 11.27 0.76
N GLY A 46 -19.10 10.06 0.80
CA GLY A 46 -19.53 9.41 2.04
C GLY A 46 -20.99 9.63 2.43
N ARG A 47 -21.90 10.04 1.54
CA ARG A 47 -23.31 10.29 1.92
C ARG A 47 -24.00 9.12 2.63
N LEU A 48 -23.71 7.90 2.18
CA LEU A 48 -24.23 6.64 2.71
C LEU A 48 -23.54 6.18 4.00
N ALA A 49 -22.25 6.50 4.17
CA ALA A 49 -21.49 6.17 5.38
C ALA A 49 -21.70 7.18 6.52
N ARG A 50 -22.29 8.36 6.24
CA ARG A 50 -22.51 9.44 7.22
C ARG A 50 -23.24 9.02 8.50
N ALA A 51 -24.13 8.04 8.45
CA ALA A 51 -24.87 7.56 9.63
C ALA A 51 -23.98 6.73 10.57
N THR A 52 -23.20 5.79 10.01
CA THR A 52 -22.14 5.05 10.73
C THR A 52 -21.01 5.98 11.19
N TRP A 53 -20.88 7.15 10.58
CA TRP A 53 -19.82 8.13 10.79
C TRP A 53 -20.09 9.20 11.86
N LYS A 54 -21.31 9.36 12.39
CA LYS A 54 -21.54 10.30 13.51
C LYS A 54 -20.71 9.92 14.75
N VAL A 55 -20.43 8.63 14.92
CA VAL A 55 -19.51 8.10 15.93
C VAL A 55 -18.05 8.45 15.63
N TYR A 56 -17.70 8.64 14.34
CA TYR A 56 -16.34 8.88 13.86
C TYR A 56 -16.01 10.38 13.64
N LEU A 57 -16.98 11.27 13.42
CA LEU A 57 -16.73 12.72 13.40
C LEU A 57 -16.21 13.26 14.75
N HIS A 58 -16.41 12.50 15.82
CA HIS A 58 -15.72 12.67 17.09
C HIS A 58 -14.33 12.05 17.12
N ALA A 59 -13.73 11.67 15.97
CA ALA A 59 -12.47 10.93 15.85
C ALA A 59 -11.42 11.50 14.85
N THR A 60 -11.76 12.52 14.07
CA THR A 60 -10.80 13.19 13.18
C THR A 60 -10.75 14.67 13.51
N ILE A 61 -9.58 15.08 13.99
CA ILE A 61 -9.37 16.42 14.52
C ILE A 61 -9.20 17.42 13.38
N ASP A 62 -10.22 18.24 13.17
CA ASP A 62 -10.08 19.58 12.60
C ASP A 62 -9.33 20.47 13.60
N GLU A 63 -8.36 21.28 13.16
CA GLU A 63 -7.70 22.26 14.03
C GLU A 63 -8.71 23.26 14.62
N GLY A 64 -9.79 23.56 13.88
CA GLY A 64 -10.94 24.34 14.36
C GLY A 64 -11.84 23.63 15.39
N ALA A 65 -11.75 22.30 15.49
CA ALA A 65 -12.43 21.51 16.51
C ALA A 65 -11.61 21.37 17.81
N ARG A 66 -10.27 21.50 17.77
CA ARG A 66 -9.41 21.53 18.99
C ARG A 66 -9.68 22.73 19.87
N ALA A 67 -10.02 23.88 19.30
CA ALA A 67 -10.45 25.04 20.08
C ALA A 67 -11.70 24.76 20.94
N ARG A 68 -12.44 23.68 20.63
CA ARG A 68 -13.66 23.27 21.33
C ARG A 68 -13.53 21.97 22.14
N VAL A 69 -12.52 21.14 21.89
CA VAL A 69 -12.31 19.87 22.64
C VAL A 69 -11.17 20.05 23.65
N ARG A 70 -11.54 20.24 24.91
CA ARG A 70 -10.63 20.48 26.05
C ARG A 70 -10.02 19.19 26.64
N ASP A 71 -10.43 18.00 26.18
CA ASP A 71 -10.15 16.72 26.84
C ASP A 71 -9.24 15.80 26.00
N GLN A 72 -8.12 15.37 26.58
CA GLN A 72 -7.18 14.40 26.00
C GLN A 72 -7.81 13.02 25.81
N ARG A 73 -8.76 12.64 26.67
CA ARG A 73 -9.45 11.34 26.61
C ARG A 73 -10.19 11.16 25.29
N THR A 74 -10.83 12.22 24.80
CA THR A 74 -11.52 12.19 23.51
C THR A 74 -10.53 11.83 22.41
N VAL A 75 -9.34 12.46 22.35
CA VAL A 75 -8.27 12.24 21.35
C VAL A 75 -7.76 10.80 21.31
N GLU A 76 -7.68 10.10 22.43
CA GLU A 76 -7.26 8.71 22.48
C GLU A 76 -8.34 7.75 21.98
N GLU A 77 -9.59 7.98 22.38
CA GLU A 77 -10.76 7.25 21.88
C GLU A 77 -10.86 7.39 20.34
N GLN A 78 -10.57 8.58 19.81
CA GLN A 78 -10.52 8.85 18.37
C GLN A 78 -9.53 7.93 17.63
N ARG A 79 -8.30 7.83 18.15
CA ARG A 79 -7.22 7.04 17.54
C ARG A 79 -7.52 5.55 17.60
N ALA A 80 -8.11 5.07 18.69
CA ALA A 80 -8.54 3.69 18.83
C ALA A 80 -9.64 3.35 17.81
N VAL A 81 -10.63 4.23 17.64
CA VAL A 81 -11.69 4.08 16.63
C VAL A 81 -11.11 4.06 15.21
N TRP A 82 -10.09 4.86 14.92
CA TRP A 82 -9.41 4.84 13.62
C TRP A 82 -8.67 3.54 13.35
N ALA A 83 -7.86 3.07 14.30
CA ALA A 83 -7.16 1.80 14.17
C ALA A 83 -8.15 0.63 14.02
N ALA A 84 -9.21 0.62 14.84
CA ALA A 84 -10.27 -0.40 14.77
C ALA A 84 -11.00 -0.38 13.42
N SER A 85 -11.31 0.81 12.90
CA SER A 85 -11.99 0.95 11.60
C SER A 85 -11.08 0.54 10.44
N SER A 86 -9.80 0.91 10.49
CA SER A 86 -8.80 0.47 9.51
C SER A 86 -8.68 -1.06 9.51
N MET A 87 -8.62 -1.68 10.69
CA MET A 87 -8.63 -3.15 10.84
C MET A 87 -9.91 -3.79 10.32
N LEU A 88 -11.08 -3.22 10.62
CA LEU A 88 -12.36 -3.75 10.16
C LEU A 88 -12.49 -3.65 8.64
N PHE A 89 -12.35 -2.46 8.09
CA PHE A 89 -12.66 -2.19 6.68
C PHE A 89 -11.50 -2.43 5.72
N GLY A 90 -10.25 -2.29 6.17
CA GLY A 90 -9.06 -2.64 5.42
C GLY A 90 -8.62 -4.10 5.63
N GLY A 91 -8.96 -4.71 6.77
CA GLY A 91 -8.50 -6.05 7.16
C GLY A 91 -9.59 -7.11 7.10
N PHE A 92 -10.51 -7.09 8.07
CA PHE A 92 -11.47 -8.18 8.28
C PHE A 92 -12.53 -8.29 7.18
N VAL A 93 -13.11 -7.18 6.72
CA VAL A 93 -14.11 -7.17 5.65
C VAL A 93 -13.52 -7.70 4.34
N PRO A 94 -12.36 -7.22 3.85
CA PRO A 94 -11.74 -7.77 2.65
C PRO A 94 -11.33 -9.24 2.82
N LEU A 95 -10.85 -9.64 4.00
CA LEU A 95 -10.52 -11.03 4.29
C LEU A 95 -11.77 -11.93 4.23
N GLY A 96 -12.87 -11.49 4.83
CA GLY A 96 -14.16 -12.17 4.75
C GLY A 96 -14.63 -12.33 3.30
N ALA A 97 -14.54 -11.27 2.50
CA ALA A 97 -14.88 -11.33 1.07
C ALA A 97 -14.00 -12.34 0.30
N VAL A 98 -12.69 -12.36 0.57
CA VAL A 98 -11.76 -13.35 -0.01
C VAL A 98 -12.19 -14.77 0.33
N LEU A 99 -12.52 -15.04 1.60
CA LEU A 99 -12.95 -16.36 2.06
C LEU A 99 -14.30 -16.78 1.45
N VAL A 100 -15.29 -15.88 1.41
CA VAL A 100 -16.62 -16.14 0.81
C VAL A 100 -16.52 -16.42 -0.69
N CYS A 101 -15.57 -15.78 -1.39
CA CYS A 101 -15.28 -16.09 -2.79
C CYS A 101 -14.46 -17.39 -3.00
N GLY A 102 -14.28 -18.22 -1.96
CA GLY A 102 -13.57 -19.50 -2.03
C GLY A 102 -12.06 -19.35 -2.24
N ARG A 103 -11.50 -18.17 -1.95
CA ARG A 103 -10.05 -17.91 -2.07
C ARG A 103 -9.35 -18.10 -0.73
N ARG A 104 -8.06 -18.38 -0.78
CA ARG A 104 -7.22 -18.54 0.42
C ARG A 104 -6.56 -17.20 0.76
N PRO A 105 -6.28 -16.89 2.03
CA PRO A 105 -5.55 -15.68 2.43
C PRO A 105 -4.20 -15.50 1.71
N ARG A 106 -3.51 -16.61 1.40
CA ARG A 106 -2.27 -16.58 0.63
C ARG A 106 -2.43 -16.11 -0.83
N ASP A 107 -3.63 -16.25 -1.40
CA ASP A 107 -3.91 -15.84 -2.78
C ASP A 107 -3.93 -14.31 -2.93
N VAL A 108 -4.02 -13.59 -1.81
CA VAL A 108 -4.02 -12.12 -1.72
C VAL A 108 -2.84 -11.60 -0.90
N GLY A 109 -1.80 -12.42 -0.73
CA GLY A 109 -0.51 -11.98 -0.21
C GLY A 109 -0.31 -12.11 1.30
N LEU A 110 -1.23 -12.74 2.05
CA LEU A 110 -1.01 -13.06 3.47
C LEU A 110 -0.13 -14.30 3.69
N GLY A 111 0.42 -14.88 2.61
CA GLY A 111 1.37 -15.99 2.67
C GLY A 111 2.81 -15.55 2.94
N ARG A 112 3.73 -16.51 3.03
CA ARG A 112 5.17 -16.25 3.16
C ARG A 112 5.74 -15.74 1.83
N PRO A 113 6.59 -14.68 1.84
CA PRO A 113 7.24 -14.21 0.63
C PRO A 113 8.29 -15.22 0.14
N ASN A 114 8.62 -15.13 -1.15
CA ASN A 114 9.79 -15.83 -1.69
C ASN A 114 11.13 -15.22 -1.19
N ARG A 115 12.24 -15.91 -1.48
CA ARG A 115 13.59 -15.48 -1.06
C ARG A 115 13.99 -14.09 -1.58
N TRP A 116 13.49 -13.71 -2.76
CA TRP A 116 13.77 -12.39 -3.33
C TRP A 116 13.08 -11.27 -2.54
N GLY A 117 11.83 -11.49 -2.10
CA GLY A 117 11.11 -10.54 -1.27
C GLY A 117 11.92 -10.09 -0.06
N TRP A 118 12.50 -11.04 0.68
CA TRP A 118 13.36 -10.73 1.83
C TRP A 118 14.63 -9.95 1.48
N ARG A 119 15.28 -10.26 0.35
CA ARG A 119 16.47 -9.50 -0.11
C ARG A 119 16.14 -8.06 -0.41
N VAL A 120 14.99 -7.83 -1.05
CA VAL A 120 14.55 -6.49 -1.44
C VAL A 120 14.09 -5.66 -0.25
N VAL A 121 13.72 -6.26 0.89
CA VAL A 121 13.41 -5.48 2.10
C VAL A 121 14.60 -4.59 2.49
N VAL A 122 15.81 -5.16 2.60
CA VAL A 122 17.01 -4.41 3.02
C VAL A 122 17.32 -3.31 2.02
N ILE A 123 17.29 -3.64 0.72
CA ILE A 123 17.60 -2.69 -0.35
C ILE A 123 16.55 -1.58 -0.41
N GLY A 124 15.27 -1.94 -0.32
CA GLY A 124 14.16 -1.01 -0.30
C GLY A 124 14.26 -0.04 0.87
N MET A 125 14.55 -0.54 2.08
CA MET A 125 14.78 0.31 3.25
C MET A 125 15.91 1.32 3.02
N LEU A 126 17.03 0.92 2.39
CA LEU A 126 18.13 1.83 2.06
C LEU A 126 17.73 2.86 0.98
N VAL A 127 17.02 2.42 -0.06
CA VAL A 127 16.52 3.31 -1.13
C VAL A 127 15.52 4.33 -0.59
N THR A 128 14.76 3.99 0.46
CA THR A 128 13.80 4.93 1.09
C THR A 128 14.44 6.01 1.96
N VAL A 129 15.72 5.88 2.33
CA VAL A 129 16.42 6.85 3.22
C VAL A 129 16.33 8.31 2.73
N PRO A 130 16.68 8.66 1.47
CA PRO A 130 16.58 10.05 1.00
C PRO A 130 15.14 10.58 1.04
N PHE A 131 14.15 9.73 0.75
CA PHE A 131 12.73 10.10 0.83
C PHE A 131 12.29 10.30 2.28
N ALA A 132 12.71 9.43 3.19
CA ALA A 132 12.45 9.57 4.61
C ALA A 132 13.05 10.86 5.18
N TYR A 133 14.25 11.25 4.74
CA TYR A 133 14.86 12.53 5.10
C TYR A 133 14.02 13.71 4.60
N ALA A 134 13.57 13.68 3.35
CA ALA A 134 12.71 14.72 2.77
C ALA A 134 11.36 14.82 3.51
N PHE A 135 10.73 13.68 3.82
CA PHE A 135 9.48 13.62 4.58
C PHE A 135 9.64 14.17 6.00
N ALA A 136 10.78 13.88 6.64
CA ALA A 136 11.10 14.46 7.94
C ALA A 136 11.22 15.99 7.85
N GLY A 137 11.82 16.51 6.78
CA GLY A 137 11.87 17.95 6.46
C GLY A 137 10.49 18.61 6.45
N GLU A 138 9.59 18.14 5.58
CA GLU A 138 8.22 18.69 5.49
C GLU A 138 7.46 18.61 6.83
N ARG A 139 7.72 17.57 7.62
CA ARG A 139 7.08 17.35 8.92
C ARG A 139 7.64 18.21 10.05
N MET A 140 8.83 18.80 9.88
CA MET A 140 9.38 19.80 10.81
C MET A 140 8.95 21.21 10.42
N ASP A 141 8.88 21.49 9.12
CA ASP A 141 8.48 22.80 8.59
C ASP A 141 6.96 23.02 8.73
N GLY A 142 6.18 21.94 8.82
CA GLY A 142 4.74 21.96 9.09
C GLY A 142 4.38 21.88 10.59
N PRO A 143 3.12 22.14 10.96
CA PRO A 143 2.66 21.98 12.33
C PRO A 143 2.81 20.52 12.78
N ALA A 144 3.39 20.33 13.97
CA ALA A 144 3.54 19.00 14.56
C ALA A 144 2.20 18.26 14.61
N THR A 145 2.12 17.17 13.85
CA THR A 145 0.95 16.31 13.76
C THR A 145 0.61 15.73 15.13
N ALA A 146 -0.66 15.40 15.35
CA ALA A 146 -1.08 14.75 16.59
C ALA A 146 -0.37 13.40 16.82
N LEU A 147 0.09 12.74 15.76
CA LEU A 147 0.86 11.49 15.83
C LEU A 147 2.26 11.72 16.40
N GLN A 148 2.97 12.78 15.96
CA GLN A 148 4.34 13.09 16.41
C GLN A 148 4.45 13.41 17.91
N ARG A 149 3.34 13.77 18.57
CA ARG A 149 3.31 14.09 20.01
C ARG A 149 3.17 12.86 20.90
N LEU A 150 2.96 11.68 20.32
CA LEU A 150 2.85 10.43 21.06
C LEU A 150 4.22 9.84 21.37
N PRO A 151 4.36 9.02 22.43
CA PRO A 151 5.53 8.16 22.58
C PRO A 151 5.76 7.32 21.32
N TRP A 152 7.03 7.19 20.91
CA TRP A 152 7.41 6.53 19.64
C TRP A 152 6.83 5.11 19.49
N TRP A 153 6.68 4.37 20.59
CA TRP A 153 6.13 3.01 20.58
C TRP A 153 4.62 3.00 20.28
N VAL A 154 3.87 4.01 20.74
CA VAL A 154 2.44 4.17 20.42
C VAL A 154 2.29 4.50 18.94
N GLN A 155 3.15 5.38 18.42
CA GLN A 155 3.17 5.70 16.99
C GLN A 155 3.42 4.44 16.16
N LEU A 156 4.39 3.62 16.54
CA LEU A 156 4.71 2.36 15.85
C LEU A 156 3.52 1.39 15.85
N VAL A 157 2.85 1.20 16.99
CA VAL A 157 1.68 0.31 17.11
C VAL A 157 0.51 0.83 16.27
N LEU A 158 0.20 2.12 16.33
CA LEU A 158 -0.87 2.72 15.54
C LEU A 158 -0.57 2.63 14.04
N VAL A 159 0.65 2.96 13.63
CA VAL A 159 1.07 2.87 12.21
C VAL A 159 1.02 1.42 11.74
N ALA A 160 1.50 0.45 12.52
CA ALA A 160 1.37 -0.96 12.16
C ALA A 160 -0.09 -1.40 12.06
N GLY A 161 -0.92 -0.99 13.03
CA GLY A 161 -2.34 -1.31 13.10
C GLY A 161 -3.19 -0.69 11.97
N VAL A 162 -2.68 0.34 11.29
CA VAL A 162 -3.35 0.94 10.13
C VAL A 162 -2.74 0.45 8.82
N SER A 163 -1.41 0.44 8.75
CA SER A 163 -0.67 0.13 7.52
C SER A 163 -0.78 -1.34 7.10
N VAL A 164 -0.90 -2.30 8.04
CA VAL A 164 -1.10 -3.71 7.68
C VAL A 164 -2.42 -3.92 6.93
N PRO A 165 -3.59 -3.51 7.46
CA PRO A 165 -4.86 -3.53 6.72
C PRO A 165 -4.81 -2.77 5.41
N GLU A 166 -4.15 -1.62 5.38
CA GLU A 166 -4.00 -0.83 4.16
C GLU A 166 -3.21 -1.59 3.09
N HIS A 167 -2.08 -2.21 3.44
CA HIS A 167 -1.29 -3.00 2.49
C HIS A 167 -2.05 -4.25 2.05
N PHE A 168 -2.72 -4.91 3.00
CA PHE A 168 -3.57 -6.04 2.68
C PHE A 168 -4.66 -5.67 1.66
N LEU A 169 -5.35 -4.56 1.85
CA LEU A 169 -6.39 -4.11 0.93
C LEU A 169 -5.83 -3.61 -0.41
N LEU A 170 -4.87 -2.69 -0.39
CA LEU A 170 -4.40 -2.01 -1.59
C LEU A 170 -3.45 -2.88 -2.42
N THR A 171 -2.42 -3.44 -1.80
CA THR A 171 -1.38 -4.20 -2.50
C THR A 171 -1.70 -5.69 -2.57
N GLY A 172 -2.41 -6.23 -1.58
CA GLY A 172 -2.87 -7.62 -1.57
C GLY A 172 -4.12 -7.82 -2.44
N VAL A 173 -5.28 -7.45 -1.90
CA VAL A 173 -6.59 -7.63 -2.54
C VAL A 173 -6.71 -6.84 -3.85
N GLY A 174 -6.26 -5.58 -3.86
CA GLY A 174 -6.30 -4.72 -5.05
C GLY A 174 -5.55 -5.32 -6.23
N VAL A 175 -4.25 -5.63 -6.04
CA VAL A 175 -3.44 -6.23 -7.11
C VAL A 175 -3.96 -7.62 -7.49
N ALA A 176 -4.26 -8.49 -6.51
CA ALA A 176 -4.77 -9.83 -6.78
C ALA A 176 -6.06 -9.81 -7.60
N GLY A 177 -6.99 -8.92 -7.26
CA GLY A 177 -8.29 -8.83 -7.90
C GLY A 177 -8.25 -8.29 -9.33
N LEU A 178 -7.29 -7.40 -9.62
CA LEU A 178 -7.00 -6.88 -10.96
C LEU A 178 -6.28 -7.89 -11.88
N LEU A 179 -5.67 -8.93 -11.31
CA LEU A 179 -5.07 -10.01 -12.10
C LEU A 179 -6.15 -10.92 -12.71
N PRO A 180 -5.91 -11.52 -13.90
CA PRO A 180 -6.87 -12.40 -14.58
C PRO A 180 -7.40 -13.51 -13.65
N ASN A 181 -6.47 -14.17 -12.96
CA ASN A 181 -6.77 -15.28 -12.08
C ASN A 181 -7.34 -14.88 -10.71
N GLY A 182 -7.42 -13.58 -10.39
CA GLY A 182 -7.92 -13.11 -9.10
C GLY A 182 -7.03 -13.52 -7.92
N ARG A 183 -5.72 -13.69 -8.14
CA ARG A 183 -4.75 -14.14 -7.15
C ARG A 183 -3.35 -13.65 -7.49
N LEU A 184 -2.56 -13.35 -6.46
CA LEU A 184 -1.13 -13.17 -6.58
C LEU A 184 -0.44 -14.49 -7.01
N PRO A 185 0.69 -14.41 -7.73
CA PRO A 185 1.46 -15.59 -8.06
C PRO A 185 2.10 -16.17 -6.79
N THR A 186 1.88 -17.47 -6.56
CA THR A 186 2.40 -18.18 -5.37
C THR A 186 3.91 -18.39 -5.44
N HIS A 187 4.43 -18.61 -6.65
CA HIS A 187 5.87 -18.71 -6.94
C HIS A 187 6.15 -18.23 -8.37
N ARG A 188 6.62 -16.99 -8.55
CA ARG A 188 7.28 -16.61 -9.80
C ARG A 188 8.69 -17.22 -9.77
N PRO A 189 9.07 -18.07 -10.74
CA PRO A 189 10.43 -18.56 -10.84
C PRO A 189 11.37 -17.35 -10.91
N LEU A 190 12.39 -17.35 -10.05
CA LEU A 190 13.47 -16.39 -10.17
C LEU A 190 14.52 -17.00 -11.08
N ALA A 191 15.08 -16.17 -11.96
CA ALA A 191 16.25 -16.54 -12.75
C ALA A 191 17.34 -17.16 -11.85
N THR A 192 17.97 -18.24 -12.32
CA THR A 192 19.16 -18.78 -11.67
C THR A 192 20.28 -17.74 -11.69
N VAL A 193 21.06 -17.64 -10.61
CA VAL A 193 22.09 -16.60 -10.45
C VAL A 193 23.37 -17.00 -11.21
N ASP A 194 23.25 -17.02 -12.54
CA ASP A 194 24.29 -17.48 -13.47
C ASP A 194 24.69 -16.40 -14.49
N GLY A 195 25.83 -16.62 -15.15
CA GLY A 195 26.44 -15.72 -16.12
C GLY A 195 27.57 -14.87 -15.53
N GLY A 196 27.96 -13.80 -16.24
CA GLY A 196 28.99 -12.87 -15.77
C GLY A 196 28.57 -12.10 -14.50
N PRO A 197 29.53 -11.44 -13.81
CA PRO A 197 29.30 -10.79 -12.51
C PRO A 197 28.10 -9.82 -12.50
N GLY A 198 27.99 -8.95 -13.51
CA GLY A 198 26.87 -8.00 -13.61
C GLY A 198 25.50 -8.69 -13.76
N LYS A 199 25.44 -9.75 -14.57
CA LYS A 199 24.20 -10.53 -14.77
C LYS A 199 23.79 -11.26 -13.50
N ARG A 200 24.77 -11.79 -12.75
CA ARG A 200 24.54 -12.41 -11.43
C ARG A 200 23.95 -11.40 -10.45
N ILE A 201 24.51 -10.19 -10.35
CA ILE A 201 23.99 -9.14 -9.48
C ILE A 201 22.54 -8.80 -9.84
N LEU A 202 22.27 -8.52 -11.13
CA LEU A 202 20.92 -8.18 -11.59
C LEU A 202 19.92 -9.31 -11.29
N ARG A 203 20.28 -10.56 -11.54
CA ARG A 203 19.42 -11.71 -11.24
C ARG A 203 19.24 -11.94 -9.74
N TRP A 204 20.26 -11.68 -8.93
CA TRP A 204 20.16 -11.73 -7.48
C TRP A 204 19.18 -10.67 -6.93
N LEU A 205 19.20 -9.48 -7.53
CA LEU A 205 18.23 -8.39 -7.33
C LEU A 205 16.85 -8.69 -7.93
N GLY A 206 16.64 -9.87 -8.55
CA GLY A 206 15.39 -10.26 -9.22
C GLY A 206 15.06 -9.46 -10.47
N LEU A 207 16.04 -8.75 -11.02
CA LEU A 207 16.04 -8.14 -12.35
C LEU A 207 16.55 -9.16 -13.37
N ALA A 208 16.58 -8.80 -14.67
CA ALA A 208 17.18 -9.63 -15.71
C ALA A 208 16.60 -11.05 -15.81
N GLN A 209 15.27 -11.18 -15.69
CA GLN A 209 14.62 -12.47 -15.87
C GLN A 209 14.77 -12.92 -17.35
N PRO A 210 14.93 -14.24 -17.60
CA PRO A 210 14.94 -14.76 -18.96
C PRO A 210 13.65 -14.37 -19.69
N ALA A 211 13.80 -13.80 -20.88
CA ALA A 211 12.70 -13.49 -21.76
C ALA A 211 12.76 -14.42 -22.97
N ASP A 212 11.62 -14.97 -23.38
CA ASP A 212 11.50 -15.74 -24.61
C ASP A 212 11.85 -14.83 -25.81
N PRO A 213 12.81 -15.22 -26.68
CA PRO A 213 13.17 -14.48 -27.88
C PRO A 213 11.98 -14.22 -28.82
N GLY A 214 10.97 -15.09 -28.80
CA GLY A 214 9.75 -14.97 -29.61
C GLY A 214 8.79 -13.87 -29.15
N LEU A 215 8.98 -13.28 -27.98
CA LEU A 215 8.16 -12.15 -27.52
C LEU A 215 8.53 -10.86 -28.27
N SER A 216 7.55 -9.96 -28.42
CA SER A 216 7.79 -8.60 -28.90
C SER A 216 8.79 -7.85 -28.01
N LEU A 217 9.39 -6.76 -28.52
CA LEU A 217 10.34 -5.96 -27.74
C LEU A 217 9.75 -5.51 -26.39
N GLY A 218 8.50 -5.04 -26.39
CA GLY A 218 7.78 -4.67 -25.16
C GLY A 218 7.52 -5.88 -24.24
N GLY A 219 7.16 -7.03 -24.81
CA GLY A 219 6.99 -8.27 -24.04
C GLY A 219 8.29 -8.72 -23.37
N ARG A 220 9.43 -8.63 -24.07
CA ARG A 220 10.76 -8.92 -23.52
C ARG A 220 11.16 -7.94 -22.43
N PHE A 221 10.84 -6.65 -22.61
CA PHE A 221 11.08 -5.62 -21.59
C PHE A 221 10.28 -5.92 -20.32
N LEU A 222 8.99 -6.23 -20.40
CA LEU A 222 8.21 -6.60 -19.22
C LEU A 222 8.70 -7.89 -18.58
N ALA A 223 9.03 -8.89 -19.40
CA ALA A 223 9.57 -10.16 -18.94
C ALA A 223 10.87 -9.96 -18.16
N TRP A 224 11.76 -9.05 -18.57
CA TRP A 224 12.98 -8.70 -17.83
C TRP A 224 12.71 -8.31 -16.37
N TRP A 225 11.60 -7.61 -16.12
CA TRP A 225 11.11 -7.21 -14.80
C TRP A 225 10.24 -8.28 -14.13
N GLY A 226 10.11 -9.47 -14.71
CA GLY A 226 9.25 -10.56 -14.24
C GLY A 226 7.75 -10.25 -14.39
N LEU A 227 7.38 -9.37 -15.32
CA LEU A 227 6.02 -8.89 -15.55
C LEU A 227 5.48 -9.36 -16.89
N ASP A 228 4.16 -9.32 -17.00
CA ASP A 228 3.39 -9.39 -18.24
C ASP A 228 2.45 -8.17 -18.29
N GLY A 229 1.69 -8.01 -19.38
CA GLY A 229 0.76 -6.89 -19.56
C GLY A 229 -0.27 -6.76 -18.42
N PRO A 230 -1.01 -7.83 -18.08
CA PRO A 230 -1.97 -7.79 -16.97
C PRO A 230 -1.32 -7.45 -15.61
N ALA A 231 -0.13 -7.95 -15.33
CA ALA A 231 0.60 -7.61 -14.11
C ALA A 231 0.97 -6.13 -14.05
N LEU A 232 1.44 -5.55 -15.16
CA LEU A 232 1.74 -4.12 -15.23
C LEU A 232 0.50 -3.29 -14.94
N VAL A 233 -0.65 -3.61 -15.56
CA VAL A 233 -1.92 -2.90 -15.32
C VAL A 233 -2.35 -3.01 -13.86
N ALA A 234 -2.27 -4.21 -13.26
CA ALA A 234 -2.61 -4.41 -11.85
C ALA A 234 -1.70 -3.60 -10.91
N ILE A 235 -0.39 -3.53 -11.21
CA ILE A 235 0.58 -2.75 -10.42
C ILE A 235 0.33 -1.25 -10.56
N LEU A 236 0.09 -0.74 -11.78
CA LEU A 236 -0.21 0.68 -12.00
C LEU A 236 -1.55 1.06 -11.36
N GLY A 237 -2.56 0.19 -11.47
CA GLY A 237 -3.86 0.37 -10.82
C GLY A 237 -3.74 0.40 -9.30
N GLY A 238 -2.95 -0.49 -8.70
CA GLY A 238 -2.64 -0.48 -7.28
C GLY A 238 -1.87 0.78 -6.84
N GLY A 239 -0.88 1.20 -7.63
CA GLY A 239 -0.14 2.45 -7.41
C GLY A 239 -1.05 3.68 -7.44
N LEU A 240 -2.03 3.71 -8.35
CA LEU A 240 -3.03 4.78 -8.42
C LEU A 240 -3.93 4.80 -7.18
N LEU A 241 -4.39 3.64 -6.70
CA LEU A 241 -5.14 3.56 -5.44
C LEU A 241 -4.30 4.04 -4.25
N PHE A 242 -3.02 3.70 -4.21
CA PHE A 242 -2.10 4.16 -3.18
C PHE A 242 -1.89 5.68 -3.22
N GLY A 243 -1.67 6.25 -4.41
CA GLY A 243 -1.61 7.70 -4.61
C GLY A 243 -2.90 8.41 -4.21
N LEU A 244 -4.06 7.80 -4.51
CA LEU A 244 -5.36 8.33 -4.11
C LEU A 244 -5.51 8.42 -2.59
N VAL A 245 -5.08 7.40 -1.82
CA VAL A 245 -5.15 7.44 -0.35
C VAL A 245 -4.38 8.62 0.25
N HIS A 246 -3.32 9.06 -0.43
CA HIS A 246 -2.45 10.15 0.00
C HIS A 246 -2.84 11.51 -0.59
N VAL A 247 -3.98 11.65 -1.27
CA VAL A 247 -4.46 12.95 -1.74
C VAL A 247 -4.62 13.89 -0.54
N GLY A 248 -3.94 15.04 -0.62
CA GLY A 248 -3.85 16.02 0.46
C GLY A 248 -2.66 15.82 1.39
N ALA A 249 -1.89 14.73 1.30
CA ALA A 249 -0.63 14.67 2.04
C ALA A 249 0.29 15.85 1.65
N GLN A 250 1.35 16.05 2.44
CA GLN A 250 2.37 17.05 2.13
C GLN A 250 2.93 16.85 0.71
N PRO A 251 3.40 17.91 0.03
CA PRO A 251 3.72 17.85 -1.41
C PRO A 251 4.63 16.69 -1.82
N ILE A 252 5.70 16.41 -1.07
CA ILE A 252 6.63 15.31 -1.37
C ILE A 252 5.96 13.96 -1.07
N GLU A 253 5.23 13.84 0.04
CA GLU A 253 4.45 12.63 0.36
C GLU A 253 3.46 12.31 -0.78
N LEU A 254 2.69 13.28 -1.25
CA LEU A 254 1.77 13.11 -2.38
C LEU A 254 2.50 12.76 -3.69
N ALA A 255 3.55 13.52 -4.04
CA ALA A 255 4.29 13.32 -5.28
C ALA A 255 4.97 11.95 -5.37
N THR A 256 5.38 11.41 -4.22
CA THR A 256 6.05 10.10 -4.13
C THR A 256 5.08 8.94 -3.89
N SER A 257 3.82 9.21 -3.52
CA SER A 257 2.84 8.17 -3.21
C SER A 257 2.47 7.29 -4.38
N PHE A 258 2.25 7.85 -5.59
CA PHE A 258 1.97 7.01 -6.76
C PHE A 258 3.20 6.15 -7.16
N PRO A 259 4.41 6.72 -7.36
CA PRO A 259 5.60 5.93 -7.65
C PRO A 259 5.95 4.90 -6.56
N GLY A 260 5.84 5.30 -5.29
CA GLY A 260 6.02 4.42 -4.13
C GLY A 260 5.00 3.28 -4.14
N GLY A 261 3.73 3.61 -4.41
CA GLY A 261 2.61 2.69 -4.62
C GLY A 261 2.90 1.64 -5.70
N VAL A 262 3.41 2.07 -6.85
CA VAL A 262 3.87 1.17 -7.94
C VAL A 262 4.98 0.25 -7.44
N GLY A 263 5.96 0.77 -6.71
CA GLY A 263 7.06 0.00 -6.12
C GLY A 263 6.58 -1.07 -5.13
N VAL A 264 5.72 -0.71 -4.17
CA VAL A 264 5.18 -1.66 -3.18
C VAL A 264 4.26 -2.70 -3.80
N CYS A 265 3.47 -2.32 -4.82
CA CYS A 265 2.65 -3.27 -5.58
C CYS A 265 3.53 -4.24 -6.39
N TYR A 266 4.61 -3.75 -7.00
CA TYR A 266 5.59 -4.58 -7.70
C TYR A 266 6.25 -5.60 -6.77
N VAL A 267 6.72 -5.16 -5.60
CA VAL A 267 7.33 -6.04 -4.59
C VAL A 267 6.31 -7.06 -4.08
N THR A 268 5.08 -6.63 -3.81
CA THR A 268 3.99 -7.53 -3.38
C THR A 268 3.71 -8.60 -4.43
N TYR A 269 3.57 -8.18 -5.69
CA TYR A 269 3.34 -9.05 -6.82
C TYR A 269 4.47 -10.07 -7.03
N ARG A 270 5.73 -9.59 -7.10
CA ARG A 270 6.91 -10.44 -7.38
C ARG A 270 7.26 -11.36 -6.22
N SER A 271 6.98 -10.96 -4.98
CA SER A 271 7.25 -11.78 -3.79
C SER A 271 6.10 -12.73 -3.45
N GLY A 272 4.89 -12.48 -3.98
CA GLY A 272 3.67 -13.22 -3.66
C GLY A 272 3.11 -12.90 -2.27
N SER A 273 3.52 -11.78 -1.67
CA SER A 273 3.23 -11.46 -0.27
C SER A 273 3.27 -9.96 0.02
N ILE A 274 2.40 -9.48 0.90
CA ILE A 274 2.39 -8.06 1.30
C ILE A 274 3.54 -7.70 2.25
N TRP A 275 4.11 -8.70 2.94
CA TRP A 275 5.04 -8.47 4.05
C TRP A 275 6.31 -7.74 3.65
N PRO A 276 6.99 -8.05 2.53
CA PRO A 276 8.19 -7.31 2.15
C PRO A 276 7.91 -5.84 1.86
N ALA A 277 6.82 -5.55 1.15
CA ALA A 277 6.40 -4.19 0.85
C ALA A 277 6.04 -3.41 2.12
N TRP A 278 5.26 -4.02 3.01
CA TRP A 278 4.91 -3.45 4.31
C TRP A 278 6.15 -3.17 5.16
N LEU A 279 7.12 -4.08 5.21
CA LEU A 279 8.37 -3.89 5.94
C LEU A 279 9.21 -2.73 5.39
N ILE A 280 9.29 -2.57 4.07
CA ILE A 280 9.97 -1.42 3.45
C ILE A 280 9.29 -0.12 3.90
N HIS A 281 7.96 -0.07 3.88
CA HIS A 281 7.20 1.09 4.33
C HIS A 281 7.40 1.37 5.84
N MET A 282 7.35 0.34 6.68
CA MET A 282 7.66 0.48 8.11
C MET A 282 9.10 0.98 8.34
N GLY A 283 10.06 0.49 7.57
CA GLY A 283 11.45 0.96 7.61
C GLY A 283 11.56 2.44 7.26
N GLN A 284 10.85 2.91 6.24
CA GLN A 284 10.76 4.33 5.92
C GLN A 284 10.21 5.15 7.09
N MET A 285 9.16 4.67 7.76
CA MET A 285 8.59 5.37 8.93
C MET A 285 9.54 5.41 10.12
N VAL A 286 10.31 4.34 10.34
CA VAL A 286 11.39 4.31 11.33
C VAL A 286 12.46 5.35 10.98
N TRP A 287 12.87 5.44 9.71
CA TRP A 287 13.83 6.47 9.27
C TRP A 287 13.31 7.89 9.47
N VAL A 288 12.06 8.18 9.11
CA VAL A 288 11.44 9.49 9.36
C VAL A 288 11.49 9.81 10.86
N THR A 289 11.07 8.86 11.70
CA THR A 289 11.06 9.04 13.16
C THR A 289 12.46 9.31 13.70
N ALA A 290 13.47 8.58 13.21
CA ALA A 290 14.86 8.78 13.59
C ALA A 290 15.37 10.18 13.17
N PHE A 291 15.07 10.62 11.94
CA PHE A 291 15.47 11.96 11.48
C PHE A 291 14.80 13.08 12.27
N LEU A 292 13.52 12.93 12.62
CA LEU A 292 12.81 13.87 13.48
C LEU A 292 13.43 13.94 14.87
N ALA A 293 13.79 12.79 15.46
CA ALA A 293 14.42 12.75 16.78
C ALA A 293 15.81 13.42 16.79
N VAL A 294 16.60 13.24 15.72
CA VAL A 294 17.94 13.86 15.62
C VAL A 294 17.86 15.37 15.34
N ARG A 295 16.96 15.83 14.47
CA ARG A 295 16.87 17.25 14.08
C ARG A 295 16.01 18.11 15.02
N GLY A 296 15.02 17.53 15.71
CA GLY A 296 14.15 18.24 16.64
C GLY A 296 14.70 18.38 18.07
N GLY A 297 15.89 17.82 18.35
CA GLY A 297 16.56 17.88 19.66
C GLY A 297 17.62 18.98 19.78
N GLY A 298 17.58 20.01 18.93
CA GLY A 298 18.46 21.18 18.95
C GLY A 298 17.78 22.42 19.50
#